data_AF-A0A4Y2QW83-F1
#
_entry.id   AF-A0A4Y2QW83-F1
#
_cell.length_a   1.000
_cell.length_b   1.000
_cell.length_c   1.000
_cell.angle_alpha   90.00
_cell.angle_beta   90.00
_cell.angle_gamma   90.00
#
_symmetry.space_group_name_H-M   'P 1'
#
loop_
_entity.id
_entity.type
_entity.pdbx_description
1 polymer ?
#
loop_
_entity_poly.entity_id
_entity_poly.type
_entity_poly.pdbx_seq_one_letter_code
_entity_poly.pdbx_strand_id
1 'polypeptide(L)'
;MRSLHTRRFVSVGFISDVHQVILEYSFFSEVKMNPKRIAAMWLLYRRLRRRRIKRNYWVHPINQKREQIGIFHTLFKELQKDENKFFIFFRMTIPSFNELHQRLKTKILRKNSEMRNSITSEERLALTLRFQRKSTQLANQIKADIKQYDQNSWAKWLLSLNQEDLSIYCATWKFSRKFHKIPPILDTDGLKHTPFGIANAFKYSLENSFQTNPEPYNNRCIFEVNKAVQHFLNSMRNDNNIKLTSPLEIQAIIKKINPKKATGLDGIPNKVLKIIPPNQLTCITKGFN
;
A
#
# COMPACT_ATOMS: atom_id res chain seq x y z
N MET A 1 -5.95 18.71 35.27
CA MET A 1 -4.50 18.98 35.12
C MET A 1 -3.83 17.90 34.29
N ARG A 2 -3.70 18.09 32.97
CA ARG A 2 -2.70 17.42 32.13
C ARG A 2 -2.28 18.43 31.05
N SER A 3 -1.03 18.87 31.15
CA SER A 3 -0.39 19.84 30.27
C SER A 3 -0.18 19.25 28.88
N LEU A 4 -0.88 19.78 27.88
CA LEU A 4 -0.61 19.51 26.47
C LEU A 4 0.54 20.42 26.03
N HIS A 5 1.75 19.88 26.01
CA HIS A 5 2.87 20.51 25.32
C HIS A 5 2.71 20.29 23.80
N THR A 6 2.01 21.22 23.16
CA THR A 6 2.01 21.38 21.71
C THR A 6 3.40 21.84 21.28
N ARG A 7 4.17 20.94 20.66
CA ARG A 7 5.35 21.35 19.88
C ARG A 7 4.85 22.21 18.72
N ARG A 8 5.00 23.53 18.83
CA ARG A 8 4.91 24.48 17.71
C ARG A 8 5.91 24.06 16.64
N PHE A 9 5.46 23.29 15.67
CA PHE A 9 6.14 23.19 14.38
C PHE A 9 5.98 24.53 13.68
N VAL A 10 7.11 25.21 13.46
CA VAL A 10 7.19 26.44 12.66
C VAL A 10 6.93 26.05 11.21
N SER A 11 5.65 26.04 10.80
CA SER A 11 5.19 25.63 9.47
C SER A 11 4.82 26.83 8.59
N VAL A 12 5.54 27.96 8.71
CA VAL A 12 5.21 29.17 7.94
C VAL A 12 5.90 29.20 6.57
N GLY A 13 6.86 28.30 6.29
CA GLY A 13 7.63 28.29 5.04
C GLY A 13 7.22 27.24 3.99
N PHE A 14 6.31 26.31 4.29
CA PHE A 14 6.01 25.19 3.38
C PHE A 14 4.82 25.46 2.45
N ILE A 15 3.88 26.31 2.87
CA ILE A 15 2.64 26.59 2.12
C ILE A 15 2.87 27.67 1.04
N SER A 16 3.78 28.62 1.27
CA SER A 16 4.15 29.64 0.27
C SER A 16 4.86 29.04 -0.95
N ASP A 17 5.70 28.01 -0.75
CA ASP A 17 6.48 27.39 -1.83
C ASP A 17 5.60 26.60 -2.81
N VAL A 18 4.48 26.00 -2.37
CA VAL A 18 3.60 25.21 -3.26
C VAL A 18 2.74 26.13 -4.13
N HIS A 19 2.19 27.21 -3.56
CA HIS A 19 1.45 28.22 -4.33
C HIS A 19 2.34 28.93 -5.36
N GLN A 20 3.60 29.20 -5.02
CA GLN A 20 4.56 29.82 -5.95
C GLN A 20 4.94 28.87 -7.09
N VAL A 21 5.13 27.58 -6.81
CA VAL A 21 5.42 26.55 -7.82
C VAL A 21 4.22 26.30 -8.75
N ILE A 22 2.99 26.36 -8.23
CA ILE A 22 1.77 26.23 -9.05
C ILE A 22 1.59 27.43 -9.97
N LEU A 23 1.80 28.66 -9.47
CA LEU A 23 1.74 29.88 -10.28
C LEU A 23 2.84 29.92 -11.36
N GLU A 24 4.05 29.43 -11.04
CA GLU A 24 5.13 29.28 -12.02
C GLU A 24 4.77 28.21 -13.08
N TYR A 25 4.17 27.08 -12.71
CA TYR A 25 3.78 26.05 -13.69
C TYR A 25 2.72 26.54 -14.69
N SER A 26 1.74 27.32 -14.23
CA SER A 26 0.73 27.95 -15.09
C SER A 26 1.31 29.02 -16.02
N PHE A 27 2.38 29.72 -15.62
CA PHE A 27 3.05 30.70 -16.48
C PHE A 27 3.94 30.03 -17.55
N PHE A 28 4.48 28.84 -17.26
CA PHE A 28 5.35 28.10 -18.17
C PHE A 28 4.61 27.23 -19.20
N SER A 29 3.31 26.97 -19.04
CA SER A 29 2.53 26.18 -20.00
C SER A 29 2.19 26.90 -21.31
N GLU A 30 2.27 28.24 -21.34
CA GLU A 30 1.90 29.04 -22.53
C GLU A 30 3.09 29.40 -23.44
N VAL A 31 4.34 29.22 -22.99
CA VAL A 31 5.52 29.59 -23.78
C VAL A 31 6.23 28.33 -24.27
N LYS A 32 6.31 28.13 -25.60
CA LYS A 32 7.17 27.09 -26.23
C LYS A 32 8.65 27.40 -25.97
N MET A 33 9.13 27.16 -24.75
CA MET A 33 10.53 27.30 -24.39
C MET A 33 11.32 26.03 -24.69
N ASN A 34 12.53 26.21 -25.20
CA ASN A 34 13.44 25.10 -25.50
C ASN A 34 13.74 24.28 -24.22
N PRO A 35 13.62 22.94 -24.24
CA PRO A 35 13.82 22.08 -23.07
C PRO A 35 15.20 22.24 -22.42
N LYS A 36 16.24 22.60 -23.18
CA LYS A 36 17.58 22.90 -22.64
C LYS A 36 17.57 24.14 -21.73
N ARG A 37 16.76 25.15 -22.05
CA ARG A 37 16.62 26.37 -21.23
C ARG A 37 15.86 26.10 -19.94
N ILE A 38 14.79 25.30 -20.01
CA ILE A 38 14.03 24.88 -18.82
C ILE A 38 14.93 24.11 -17.85
N ALA A 39 15.71 23.14 -18.37
CA ALA A 39 16.66 22.38 -17.56
C ALA A 39 17.75 23.29 -16.95
N ALA A 40 18.31 24.22 -17.72
CA ALA A 40 19.29 25.19 -17.22
C ALA A 40 18.71 26.09 -16.12
N MET A 41 17.49 26.58 -16.29
CA MET A 41 16.81 27.43 -15.33
C MET A 41 16.47 26.68 -14.04
N TRP A 42 16.01 25.43 -14.13
CA TRP A 42 15.80 24.57 -12.96
C TRP A 42 17.11 24.27 -12.21
N LEU A 43 18.20 24.00 -12.93
CA LEU A 43 19.52 23.81 -12.31
C LEU A 43 20.01 25.09 -11.62
N LEU A 44 19.77 26.26 -12.21
CA LEU A 44 20.09 27.57 -11.63
C LEU A 44 19.27 27.82 -10.36
N TYR A 45 17.95 27.62 -10.42
CA TYR A 45 17.04 27.72 -9.28
C TYR A 45 17.49 26.78 -8.14
N ARG A 46 17.78 25.51 -8.45
CA ARG A 46 18.28 24.52 -7.49
C ARG A 46 19.61 24.95 -6.86
N ARG A 47 20.52 25.55 -7.65
CA ARG A 47 21.79 26.08 -7.16
C ARG A 47 21.59 27.28 -6.23
N LEU A 48 20.69 28.21 -6.58
CA LEU A 48 20.35 29.38 -5.78
C LEU A 48 19.63 29.00 -4.48
N ARG A 49 18.71 28.04 -4.51
CA ARG A 49 18.02 27.51 -3.31
C ARG A 49 19.00 26.86 -2.34
N ARG A 50 19.98 26.08 -2.83
CA ARG A 50 21.04 25.49 -1.98
C ARG A 50 21.93 26.55 -1.31
N ARG A 51 22.07 27.74 -1.89
CA ARG A 51 22.85 28.86 -1.32
C ARG A 51 22.13 29.58 -0.17
N ARG A 52 20.81 29.43 -0.04
CA ARG A 52 20.04 30.03 1.08
C ARG A 52 20.28 29.31 2.41
N ILE A 53 20.79 28.08 2.40
CA ILE A 53 21.19 27.39 3.62
C ILE A 53 22.56 27.92 4.03
N LYS A 54 22.58 28.91 4.94
CA LYS A 54 23.82 29.32 5.62
C LYS A 54 24.34 28.11 6.39
N ARG A 55 25.53 27.63 6.01
CA ARG A 55 26.24 26.60 6.79
C ARG A 55 26.94 27.29 7.95
N ASN A 56 26.66 26.85 9.18
CA ASN A 56 27.34 27.36 10.37
C ASN A 56 28.85 27.04 10.35
N TYR A 57 29.23 25.93 9.69
CA TYR A 57 30.63 25.51 9.58
C TYR A 57 30.91 24.95 8.18
N TRP A 58 32.05 25.33 7.60
CA TRP A 58 32.59 24.68 6.41
C TRP A 58 33.11 23.27 6.74
N VAL A 59 33.84 23.14 7.84
CA VAL A 59 34.22 21.87 8.49
C VAL A 59 33.95 22.02 9.98
N HIS A 60 33.15 21.11 10.54
CA HIS A 60 32.80 21.14 11.97
C HIS A 60 34.05 20.96 12.86
N PRO A 61 34.20 21.69 13.99
CA PRO A 61 35.38 21.60 14.86
C PRO A 61 35.73 20.17 15.32
N ILE A 62 34.70 19.33 15.57
CA ILE A 62 34.88 17.90 15.90
C ILE A 62 35.63 17.15 14.78
N ASN A 63 35.32 17.45 13.52
CA ASN A 63 35.93 16.79 12.36
C ASN A 63 37.33 17.33 12.06
N GLN A 64 37.70 18.49 12.58
CA GLN A 64 39.07 19.00 12.48
C GLN A 64 40.02 18.16 13.34
N LYS A 65 39.57 17.69 14.51
CA LYS A 65 40.32 16.80 15.41
C LYS A 65 40.30 15.33 15.01
N ARG A 66 39.85 14.99 13.79
CA ARG A 66 39.67 13.61 13.31
C ARG A 66 40.96 12.80 13.35
N GLU A 67 42.09 13.39 13.01
CA GLU A 67 43.38 12.67 12.98
C GLU A 67 43.86 12.30 14.40
N GLN A 68 43.44 13.06 15.42
CA GLN A 68 43.80 12.85 16.82
C GLN A 68 42.80 11.93 17.54
N ILE A 69 41.50 12.18 17.37
CA ILE A 69 40.42 11.55 18.15
C ILE A 69 39.63 10.53 17.32
N GLY A 70 39.72 10.60 16.00
CA GLY A 70 38.91 9.79 15.09
C GLY A 70 39.10 8.30 15.33
N ILE A 71 37.98 7.58 15.32
CA ILE A 71 37.91 6.14 15.62
C ILE A 71 38.87 5.33 14.74
N PHE A 72 39.09 5.75 13.50
CA PHE A 72 40.05 5.11 12.63
C PHE A 72 41.48 5.27 13.17
N HIS A 73 41.91 6.47 13.52
CA HIS A 73 43.28 6.71 13.98
C HIS A 73 43.55 6.17 15.39
N THR A 74 42.53 6.12 16.25
CA THR A 74 42.65 5.63 17.63
C THR A 74 42.44 4.11 17.74
N LEU A 75 41.33 3.58 17.24
CA LEU A 75 40.91 2.19 17.50
C LEU A 75 41.42 1.20 16.43
N PHE A 76 41.61 1.62 15.18
CA PHE A 76 41.90 0.68 14.09
C PHE A 76 43.22 -0.08 14.29
N LYS A 77 44.27 0.62 14.77
CA LYS A 77 45.57 -0.01 15.06
C LYS A 77 45.47 -1.05 16.17
N GLU A 78 44.67 -0.79 17.20
CA GLU A 78 44.42 -1.76 18.27
C GLU A 78 43.61 -2.96 17.76
N LEU A 79 42.65 -2.74 16.86
CA LEU A 79 41.90 -3.83 16.22
C LEU A 79 42.80 -4.71 15.36
N GLN A 80 43.79 -4.15 14.66
CA GLN A 80 44.71 -4.94 13.84
C GLN A 80 45.60 -5.90 14.66
N LYS A 81 45.81 -5.64 15.96
CA LYS A 81 46.57 -6.52 16.85
C LYS A 81 45.77 -7.75 17.31
N ASP A 82 44.44 -7.69 17.24
CA ASP A 82 43.53 -8.71 17.75
C ASP A 82 42.60 -9.17 16.61
N GLU A 83 42.96 -10.29 15.97
CA GLU A 83 42.27 -10.80 14.79
C GLU A 83 40.79 -11.11 15.06
N ASN A 84 40.46 -11.63 16.25
CA ASN A 84 39.09 -11.92 16.64
C ASN A 84 38.26 -10.65 16.76
N LYS A 85 38.79 -9.62 17.42
CA LYS A 85 38.09 -8.33 17.51
C LYS A 85 37.98 -7.67 16.15
N PHE A 86 39.00 -7.75 15.29
CA PHE A 86 38.94 -7.24 13.92
C PHE A 86 37.82 -7.93 13.12
N PHE A 87 37.75 -9.25 13.18
CA PHE A 87 36.73 -10.04 12.52
C PHE A 87 35.33 -9.70 13.04
N ILE A 88 35.15 -9.60 14.35
CA ILE A 88 33.87 -9.16 14.92
C ILE A 88 33.56 -7.76 14.39
N PHE A 89 34.52 -6.84 14.41
CA PHE A 89 34.34 -5.44 14.02
C PHE A 89 33.89 -5.27 12.57
N PHE A 90 34.60 -5.88 11.62
CA PHE A 90 34.40 -5.71 10.17
C PHE A 90 33.68 -6.86 9.47
N ARG A 91 33.48 -8.01 10.14
CA ARG A 91 32.95 -9.27 9.57
C ARG A 91 33.82 -9.86 8.46
N MET A 92 35.12 -9.58 8.48
CA MET A 92 36.12 -10.14 7.58
C MET A 92 37.48 -10.19 8.28
N THR A 93 38.36 -11.07 7.81
CA THR A 93 39.73 -11.18 8.33
C THR A 93 40.59 -10.02 7.81
N ILE A 94 41.73 -9.79 8.47
CA ILE A 94 42.68 -8.73 8.07
C ILE A 94 43.17 -8.93 6.63
N PRO A 95 43.56 -10.15 6.18
CA PRO A 95 43.96 -10.37 4.79
C PRO A 95 42.86 -10.03 3.79
N SER A 96 41.63 -10.46 4.05
CA SER A 96 40.48 -10.14 3.17
C SER A 96 40.19 -8.64 3.11
N PHE A 97 40.33 -7.93 4.22
CA PHE A 97 40.20 -6.47 4.25
C PHE A 97 41.27 -5.80 3.38
N ASN A 98 42.53 -6.22 3.51
CA ASN A 98 43.64 -5.67 2.76
C ASN A 98 43.50 -5.96 1.26
N GLU A 99 43.10 -7.17 0.89
CA GLU A 99 42.82 -7.53 -0.50
C GLU A 99 41.70 -6.68 -1.10
N LEU A 100 40.59 -6.52 -0.37
CA LEU A 100 39.48 -5.67 -0.78
C LEU A 100 39.91 -4.21 -0.93
N HIS A 101 40.73 -3.72 0.00
CA HIS A 101 41.29 -2.37 -0.06
C HIS A 101 42.14 -2.17 -1.30
N GLN A 102 43.06 -3.10 -1.62
CA GLN A 102 43.92 -3.02 -2.79
C GLN A 102 43.10 -2.93 -4.09
N ARG A 103 42.07 -3.77 -4.24
CA ARG A 103 41.17 -3.77 -5.42
C ARG A 103 40.40 -2.46 -5.57
N LEU A 104 40.00 -1.85 -4.45
CA LEU A 104 39.19 -0.62 -4.46
C LEU A 104 40.01 0.66 -4.39
N LYS A 105 41.29 0.59 -4.01
CA LYS A 105 42.16 1.74 -3.71
C LYS A 105 42.11 2.79 -4.79
N THR A 106 42.27 2.39 -6.05
CA THR A 106 42.28 3.31 -7.21
C THR A 106 40.93 4.01 -7.42
N LYS A 107 39.81 3.37 -7.08
CA LYS A 107 38.45 3.90 -7.27
C LYS A 107 38.01 4.83 -6.14
N ILE A 108 38.46 4.56 -4.90
CA ILE A 108 37.99 5.29 -3.70
C ILE A 108 38.95 6.40 -3.25
N LEU A 109 40.22 6.34 -3.67
CA LEU A 109 41.22 7.35 -3.37
C LEU A 109 40.79 8.71 -3.92
N ARG A 110 40.99 9.76 -3.12
CA ARG A 110 40.76 11.14 -3.53
C ARG A 110 42.01 11.95 -3.26
N LYS A 111 42.26 12.96 -4.10
CA LYS A 111 43.35 13.90 -3.90
C LYS A 111 43.06 14.81 -2.72
N ASN A 112 44.12 15.22 -2.02
CA ASN A 112 44.05 16.30 -1.05
C ASN A 112 43.77 17.61 -1.78
N SER A 113 43.09 18.53 -1.08
CA SER A 113 42.93 19.92 -1.54
C SER A 113 43.75 20.83 -0.63
N GLU A 114 44.14 22.00 -1.12
CA GLU A 114 44.86 22.99 -0.31
C GLU A 114 44.13 23.34 0.99
N MET A 115 42.80 23.30 0.99
CA MET A 115 41.98 23.63 2.15
C MET A 115 41.76 22.46 3.12
N ARG A 116 42.00 21.20 2.70
CA ARG A 116 41.79 20.02 3.56
C ARG A 116 42.43 18.74 3.00
N ASN A 117 42.89 17.91 3.92
CA ASN A 117 43.25 16.53 3.65
C ASN A 117 42.01 15.70 3.31
N SER A 118 42.17 14.82 2.33
CA SER A 118 41.19 13.83 1.97
C SER A 118 41.19 12.70 2.99
N ILE A 119 40.03 12.07 3.17
CA ILE A 119 39.94 10.84 3.96
C ILE A 119 40.68 9.76 3.18
N THR A 120 41.60 9.04 3.84
CA THR A 120 42.40 8.00 3.20
C THR A 120 41.49 6.88 2.66
N SER A 121 41.94 6.17 1.62
CA SER A 121 41.16 5.08 1.05
C SER A 121 40.86 3.98 2.08
N GLU A 122 41.79 3.73 2.99
CA GLU A 122 41.67 2.72 4.05
C GLU A 122 40.63 3.10 5.08
N GLU A 123 40.69 4.35 5.58
CA GLU A 123 39.72 4.87 6.52
C GLU A 123 38.31 4.89 5.94
N ARG A 124 38.17 5.22 4.65
CA ARG A 124 36.88 5.19 3.97
C ARG A 124 36.31 3.78 3.93
N LEU A 125 37.13 2.79 3.60
CA LEU A 125 36.70 1.40 3.60
C LEU A 125 36.31 0.92 5.01
N ALA A 126 37.11 1.25 6.02
CA ALA A 126 36.80 0.90 7.40
C ALA A 126 35.46 1.53 7.86
N LEU A 127 35.25 2.81 7.59
CA LEU A 127 34.02 3.51 7.96
C LEU A 127 32.80 2.95 7.21
N THR A 128 32.91 2.65 5.91
CA THR A 128 31.80 2.10 5.13
C THR A 128 31.42 0.71 5.61
N LEU A 129 32.38 -0.18 5.86
CA LEU A 129 32.12 -1.53 6.37
C LEU A 129 31.48 -1.48 7.77
N ARG A 130 31.96 -0.60 8.64
CA ARG A 130 31.38 -0.39 9.97
C ARG A 130 29.93 0.09 9.87
N PHE A 131 29.66 1.06 9.01
CA PHE A 131 28.30 1.56 8.78
C PHE A 131 27.39 0.46 8.22
N GLN A 132 27.87 -0.30 7.23
CA GLN A 132 27.14 -1.40 6.63
C GLN A 132 26.75 -2.45 7.67
N ARG A 133 27.68 -2.84 8.54
CA ARG A 133 27.41 -3.77 9.64
C ARG A 133 26.35 -3.24 10.61
N LYS A 134 26.46 -1.97 11.04
CA LYS A 134 25.47 -1.38 11.95
C LYS A 134 24.09 -1.30 11.30
N SER A 135 24.03 -0.94 10.02
CA SER A 135 22.79 -0.86 9.26
C SER A 135 22.10 -2.23 9.16
N THR A 136 22.85 -3.29 8.82
CA THR A 136 22.30 -4.65 8.74
C THR A 136 21.87 -5.18 10.10
N GLN A 137 22.64 -4.90 11.17
CA GLN A 137 22.26 -5.26 12.53
C GLN A 137 20.93 -4.61 12.94
N LEU A 138 20.78 -3.30 12.73
CA LEU A 138 19.55 -2.58 13.06
C LEU A 138 18.36 -3.09 12.24
N ALA A 139 18.57 -3.33 10.94
CA ALA A 139 17.53 -3.90 10.08
C ALA A 139 17.05 -5.27 10.57
N ASN A 140 17.96 -6.12 11.03
CA ASN A 140 17.61 -7.43 11.58
C ASN A 140 16.89 -7.33 12.93
N GLN A 141 17.30 -6.38 13.79
CA GLN A 141 16.58 -6.10 15.03
C GLN A 141 15.14 -5.67 14.76
N ILE A 142 14.95 -4.71 13.85
CA ILE A 142 13.61 -4.25 13.46
C ILE A 142 12.76 -5.41 12.94
N LYS A 143 13.32 -6.30 12.10
CA LYS A 143 12.61 -7.48 11.62
C LYS A 143 12.19 -8.42 12.76
N ALA A 144 13.06 -8.62 13.75
CA ALA A 144 12.75 -9.45 14.92
C ALA A 144 11.64 -8.81 15.77
N ASP A 145 11.72 -7.50 16.01
CA ASP A 145 10.73 -6.75 16.78
C ASP A 145 9.36 -6.76 16.07
N ILE A 146 9.31 -6.60 14.74
CA ILE A 146 8.08 -6.71 13.95
C ILE A 146 7.48 -8.11 14.09
N LYS A 147 8.31 -9.16 13.94
CA LYS A 147 7.84 -10.54 14.08
C LYS A 147 7.26 -10.79 15.46
N GLN A 148 7.91 -10.30 16.51
CA GLN A 148 7.42 -10.42 17.88
C GLN A 148 6.12 -9.64 18.09
N TYR A 149 6.03 -8.42 17.57
CA TYR A 149 4.81 -7.61 17.61
C TYR A 149 3.64 -8.31 16.93
N ASP A 150 3.86 -8.88 15.75
CA ASP A 150 2.84 -9.63 15.02
C ASP A 150 2.38 -10.84 15.84
N GLN A 151 3.31 -11.64 16.36
CA GLN A 151 2.99 -12.80 17.21
C GLN A 151 2.15 -12.40 18.43
N ASN A 152 2.54 -11.33 19.13
CA ASN A 152 1.80 -10.83 20.29
C ASN A 152 0.41 -10.30 19.91
N SER A 153 0.32 -9.60 18.78
CA SER A 153 -0.95 -9.07 18.26
C SER A 153 -1.91 -10.21 17.88
N TRP A 154 -1.40 -11.25 17.23
CA TRP A 154 -2.16 -12.46 16.91
C TRP A 154 -2.61 -13.20 18.16
N ALA A 155 -1.74 -13.40 19.16
CA ALA A 155 -2.09 -14.04 20.41
C ALA A 155 -3.17 -13.26 21.17
N LYS A 156 -3.02 -11.93 21.26
CA LYS A 156 -4.02 -11.05 21.88
C LYS A 156 -5.36 -11.11 21.16
N TRP A 157 -5.35 -11.12 19.82
CA TRP A 157 -6.57 -11.23 19.03
C TRP A 157 -7.26 -12.59 19.25
N LEU A 158 -6.51 -13.70 19.28
CA LEU A 158 -7.06 -15.02 19.57
C LEU A 158 -7.72 -15.08 20.96
N LEU A 159 -7.06 -14.54 21.98
CA LEU A 159 -7.59 -14.47 23.34
C LEU A 159 -8.84 -13.58 23.47
N SER A 160 -9.04 -12.64 22.54
CA SER A 160 -10.23 -11.78 22.51
C SER A 160 -11.45 -12.43 21.85
N LEU A 161 -11.31 -13.62 21.26
CA LEU A 161 -12.44 -14.32 20.64
C LEU A 161 -13.32 -14.95 21.71
N ASN A 162 -14.61 -14.65 21.67
CA ASN A 162 -15.64 -15.20 22.55
C ASN A 162 -16.69 -15.95 21.72
N GLN A 163 -17.27 -17.00 22.30
CA GLN A 163 -18.36 -17.78 21.70
C GLN A 163 -19.73 -17.09 21.84
N GLU A 164 -19.91 -16.26 22.87
CA GLU A 164 -21.14 -15.48 23.05
C GLU A 164 -21.26 -14.37 22.00
N ASP A 165 -20.12 -13.87 21.52
CA ASP A 165 -20.04 -12.90 20.43
C ASP A 165 -19.86 -13.62 19.08
N LEU A 166 -20.42 -13.06 17.99
CA LEU A 166 -20.20 -13.53 16.60
C LEU A 166 -18.73 -13.44 16.12
N SER A 167 -17.78 -13.19 17.03
CA SER A 167 -16.36 -13.01 16.80
C SER A 167 -15.68 -14.27 16.23
N ILE A 168 -15.98 -15.46 16.77
CA ILE A 168 -15.45 -16.75 16.29
C ILE A 168 -15.95 -17.03 14.87
N TYR A 169 -17.23 -16.76 14.60
CA TYR A 169 -17.80 -16.90 13.26
C TYR A 169 -17.14 -15.94 12.25
N CYS A 170 -16.93 -14.68 12.62
CA CYS A 170 -16.20 -13.72 11.79
C CYS A 170 -14.74 -14.15 11.55
N ALA A 171 -14.07 -14.69 12.57
CA ALA A 171 -12.69 -15.19 12.48
C ALA A 171 -12.57 -16.37 11.51
N THR A 172 -13.43 -17.38 11.64
CA THR A 172 -13.45 -18.56 10.73
C THR A 172 -13.73 -18.16 9.28
N TRP A 173 -14.56 -17.14 9.06
CA TRP A 173 -14.78 -16.60 7.73
C TRP A 173 -13.53 -15.97 7.11
N LYS A 174 -12.71 -15.27 7.91
CA LYS A 174 -11.40 -14.75 7.46
C LYS A 174 -10.44 -15.87 7.06
N PHE A 175 -10.46 -17.02 7.73
CA PHE A 175 -9.60 -18.17 7.42
C PHE A 175 -10.08 -18.99 6.22
N SER A 176 -11.39 -19.16 6.04
CA SER A 176 -11.91 -19.96 4.90
C SER A 176 -11.91 -19.20 3.57
N ARG A 177 -11.77 -17.86 3.61
CA ARG A 177 -11.66 -17.04 2.41
C ARG A 177 -10.37 -17.40 1.66
N LYS A 178 -10.53 -17.98 0.47
CA LYS A 178 -9.42 -18.14 -0.48
C LYS A 178 -8.79 -16.76 -0.73
N PHE A 179 -7.50 -16.63 -0.48
CA PHE A 179 -6.78 -15.39 -0.78
C PHE A 179 -6.71 -15.22 -2.30
N HIS A 180 -7.30 -14.13 -2.81
CA HIS A 180 -7.16 -13.76 -4.20
C HIS A 180 -6.18 -12.59 -4.24
N LYS A 181 -5.09 -12.74 -5.00
CA LYS A 181 -4.12 -11.67 -5.18
C LYS A 181 -4.83 -10.52 -5.89
N ILE A 182 -5.11 -9.44 -5.16
CA ILE A 182 -5.75 -8.26 -5.75
C ILE A 182 -4.75 -7.68 -6.75
N PRO A 183 -5.11 -7.56 -8.05
CA PRO A 183 -4.23 -6.94 -9.02
C PRO A 183 -3.99 -5.48 -8.62
N PRO A 184 -2.79 -4.94 -8.85
CA PRO A 184 -2.50 -3.57 -8.47
C PRO A 184 -3.38 -2.60 -9.27
N ILE A 185 -3.79 -1.52 -8.62
CA ILE A 185 -4.79 -0.58 -9.17
C ILE A 185 -4.13 0.23 -10.28
N LEU A 186 -4.70 0.12 -11.47
CA LEU A 186 -4.29 0.83 -12.67
C LEU A 186 -5.26 1.98 -12.92
N ASP A 187 -4.72 3.08 -13.42
CA ASP A 187 -5.45 4.27 -13.86
C ASP A 187 -4.89 4.74 -15.22
N THR A 188 -5.42 5.83 -15.77
CA THR A 188 -5.02 6.37 -17.09
C THR A 188 -3.52 6.63 -17.22
N ASP A 189 -2.86 7.03 -16.13
CA ASP A 189 -1.42 7.33 -16.11
C ASP A 189 -0.56 6.16 -15.58
N GLY A 190 -1.16 4.98 -15.39
CA GLY A 190 -0.49 3.76 -14.92
C GLY A 190 -0.78 3.41 -13.46
N LEU A 191 0.17 2.71 -12.83
CA LEU A 191 0.02 2.06 -11.52
C LEU A 191 -0.10 3.08 -10.37
N LYS A 192 -1.15 2.97 -9.55
CA LYS A 192 -1.36 3.88 -8.41
C LYS A 192 -1.09 3.14 -7.09
N HIS A 193 -0.18 3.71 -6.29
CA HIS A 193 0.22 3.18 -4.97
C HIS A 193 -0.12 4.11 -3.81
N THR A 194 -0.32 5.41 -4.08
CA THR A 194 -0.67 6.39 -3.05
C THR A 194 -2.16 6.28 -2.74
N PRO A 195 -2.58 6.44 -1.46
CA PRO A 195 -4.00 6.42 -1.11
C PRO A 195 -4.84 7.41 -1.92
N PHE A 196 -4.28 8.61 -2.16
CA PHE A 196 -4.92 9.64 -3.00
C PHE A 196 -5.03 9.21 -4.47
N GLY A 197 -3.97 8.65 -5.04
CA GLY A 197 -3.98 8.16 -6.43
C GLY A 197 -4.97 7.01 -6.61
N ILE A 198 -5.06 6.11 -5.64
CA ILE A 198 -6.03 5.01 -5.63
C ILE A 198 -7.47 5.54 -5.57
N ALA A 199 -7.75 6.50 -4.69
CA ALA A 199 -9.07 7.09 -4.57
C ALA A 199 -9.53 7.78 -5.87
N ASN A 200 -8.62 8.48 -6.54
CA ASN A 200 -8.91 9.11 -7.82
C ASN A 200 -9.16 8.10 -8.94
N ALA A 201 -8.37 7.01 -9.00
CA ALA A 201 -8.59 5.93 -9.97
C ALA A 201 -9.98 5.32 -9.81
N PHE A 202 -10.41 5.08 -8.57
CA PHE A 202 -11.78 4.61 -8.29
C PHE A 202 -12.83 5.64 -8.69
N LYS A 203 -12.63 6.92 -8.35
CA LYS A 203 -13.54 8.01 -8.73
C LYS A 203 -13.77 8.02 -10.24
N TYR A 204 -12.69 8.01 -11.02
CA TYR A 204 -12.74 8.05 -12.48
C TYR A 204 -13.43 6.81 -13.07
N SER A 205 -13.07 5.61 -12.58
CA SER A 205 -13.71 4.37 -13.03
C SER A 205 -15.21 4.34 -12.75
N LEU A 206 -15.64 4.83 -11.58
CA LEU A 206 -17.05 4.90 -11.23
C LEU A 206 -17.77 5.94 -12.09
N GLU A 207 -17.21 7.13 -12.23
CA GLU A 207 -17.77 8.20 -13.05
C GLU A 207 -18.03 7.73 -14.49
N ASN A 208 -17.07 7.06 -15.12
CA ASN A 208 -17.26 6.47 -16.45
C ASN A 208 -18.35 5.39 -16.48
N SER A 209 -18.48 4.58 -15.42
CA SER A 209 -19.48 3.50 -15.37
C SER A 209 -20.92 4.03 -15.22
N PHE A 210 -21.07 5.23 -14.66
CA PHE A 210 -22.37 5.86 -14.43
C PHE A 210 -22.74 6.91 -15.49
N GLN A 211 -21.96 7.05 -16.56
CA GLN A 211 -22.33 7.89 -17.70
C GLN A 211 -23.55 7.31 -18.43
N THR A 212 -24.44 8.19 -18.89
CA THR A 212 -25.55 7.80 -19.76
C THR A 212 -24.99 7.22 -21.05
N ASN A 213 -25.50 6.06 -21.48
CA ASN A 213 -25.07 5.45 -22.74
C ASN A 213 -25.28 6.47 -23.89
N PRO A 214 -24.22 6.89 -24.59
CA PRO A 214 -24.32 7.87 -25.67
C PRO A 214 -24.91 7.29 -26.95
N GLU A 215 -25.05 5.97 -27.06
CA GLU A 215 -25.68 5.37 -28.24
C GLU A 215 -27.16 5.78 -28.35
N PRO A 216 -27.61 6.19 -29.56
CA PRO A 216 -29.00 6.54 -29.76
C PRO A 216 -29.88 5.35 -29.44
N TYR A 217 -30.93 5.59 -28.66
CA TYR A 217 -31.91 4.58 -28.31
C TYR A 217 -32.36 3.82 -29.57
N ASN A 218 -32.16 2.51 -29.59
CA ASN A 218 -32.70 1.69 -30.67
C ASN A 218 -34.22 1.64 -30.52
N ASN A 219 -34.92 2.45 -31.31
CA ASN A 219 -36.38 2.56 -31.32
C ASN A 219 -37.07 1.18 -31.45
N ARG A 220 -36.42 0.22 -32.11
CA ARG A 220 -36.92 -1.16 -32.21
C ARG A 220 -36.91 -1.88 -30.87
N CYS A 221 -35.85 -1.71 -30.09
CA CYS A 221 -35.73 -2.31 -28.75
C CYS A 221 -36.78 -1.73 -27.79
N ILE A 222 -36.98 -0.41 -27.81
CA ILE A 222 -38.02 0.27 -27.02
C ILE A 222 -39.41 -0.26 -27.41
N PHE A 223 -39.68 -0.40 -28.70
CA PHE A 223 -40.95 -0.93 -29.19
C PHE A 223 -41.19 -2.37 -28.72
N GLU A 224 -40.19 -3.25 -28.83
CA GLU A 224 -40.29 -4.64 -28.38
C GLU A 224 -40.53 -4.74 -26.88
N VAL A 225 -39.82 -3.94 -26.08
CA VAL A 225 -40.01 -3.87 -24.62
C VAL A 225 -41.41 -3.39 -24.29
N ASN A 226 -41.88 -2.30 -24.90
CA ASN A 226 -43.22 -1.77 -24.67
C ASN A 226 -44.31 -2.77 -25.08
N LYS A 227 -44.13 -3.46 -26.20
CA LYS A 227 -45.04 -4.53 -26.66
C LYS A 227 -45.10 -5.67 -25.65
N ALA A 228 -43.96 -6.11 -25.12
CA ALA A 228 -43.90 -7.16 -24.11
C ALA A 228 -44.56 -6.74 -22.79
N VAL A 229 -44.34 -5.50 -22.34
CA VAL A 229 -44.97 -4.94 -21.13
C VAL A 229 -46.49 -4.87 -21.30
N GLN A 230 -46.97 -4.37 -22.44
CA GLN A 230 -48.41 -4.32 -22.72
C GLN A 230 -49.04 -5.72 -22.80
N HIS A 231 -48.35 -6.67 -23.43
CA HIS A 231 -48.80 -8.06 -23.43
C HIS A 231 -48.87 -8.66 -22.01
N PHE A 232 -47.90 -8.35 -21.14
CA PHE A 232 -47.89 -8.79 -19.75
C PHE A 232 -49.07 -8.20 -18.95
N LEU A 233 -49.28 -6.88 -19.05
CA LEU A 233 -50.39 -6.20 -18.37
C LEU A 233 -51.76 -6.73 -18.83
N ASN A 234 -51.91 -6.98 -20.13
CA ASN A 234 -53.14 -7.54 -20.71
C ASN A 234 -53.31 -9.05 -20.45
N SER A 235 -52.23 -9.76 -20.10
CA SER A 235 -52.26 -11.18 -19.70
C SER A 235 -52.57 -11.39 -18.22
N MET A 236 -52.77 -10.32 -17.43
CA MET A 236 -53.32 -10.42 -16.08
C MET A 236 -54.76 -10.91 -16.19
N ARG A 237 -54.95 -12.23 -16.19
CA ARG A 237 -56.25 -12.87 -16.13
C ARG A 237 -56.95 -12.45 -14.83
N ASN A 238 -58.24 -12.08 -14.94
CA ASN A 238 -59.17 -12.09 -13.80
C ASN A 238 -59.40 -13.55 -13.37
N ASP A 239 -58.43 -14.13 -12.66
CA ASP A 239 -58.51 -15.50 -12.16
C ASP A 239 -59.34 -15.53 -10.87
N ASN A 240 -60.67 -15.40 -11.00
CA ASN A 240 -61.61 -15.68 -9.92
C ASN A 240 -61.67 -17.20 -9.56
N ASN A 241 -60.92 -18.05 -10.29
CA ASN A 241 -60.75 -19.46 -10.01
C ASN A 241 -59.26 -19.78 -9.78
N ILE A 242 -58.76 -19.47 -8.58
CA ILE A 242 -57.41 -19.86 -8.16
C ILE A 242 -57.42 -21.38 -7.99
N LYS A 243 -56.68 -22.09 -8.86
CA LYS A 243 -56.52 -23.54 -8.76
C LYS A 243 -55.71 -23.88 -7.50
N LEU A 244 -56.21 -24.82 -6.70
CA LEU A 244 -55.50 -25.34 -5.52
C LEU A 244 -54.11 -25.86 -5.90
N THR A 245 -53.14 -25.59 -5.03
CA THR A 245 -51.73 -25.91 -5.25
C THR A 245 -51.49 -27.41 -5.07
N SER A 246 -50.85 -28.06 -6.05
CA SER A 246 -50.49 -29.49 -5.98
C SER A 246 -49.05 -29.70 -5.46
N PRO A 247 -48.73 -30.85 -4.85
CA PRO A 247 -47.37 -31.13 -4.35
C PRO A 247 -46.31 -31.13 -5.45
N LEU A 248 -46.71 -31.51 -6.67
CA LEU A 248 -45.87 -31.53 -7.86
C LEU A 248 -45.49 -30.12 -8.33
N GLU A 249 -46.42 -29.16 -8.25
CA GLU A 249 -46.15 -27.75 -8.56
C GLU A 249 -45.14 -27.15 -7.59
N ILE A 250 -45.31 -27.40 -6.28
CA ILE A 250 -44.35 -26.96 -5.26
C ILE A 250 -42.96 -27.57 -5.53
N GLN A 251 -42.90 -28.86 -5.87
CA GLN A 251 -41.63 -29.53 -6.20
C GLN A 251 -40.95 -28.91 -7.44
N ALA A 252 -41.72 -28.58 -8.48
CA ALA A 252 -41.20 -27.95 -9.68
C ALA A 252 -40.64 -26.54 -9.39
N ILE A 253 -41.33 -25.78 -8.55
CA ILE A 253 -40.88 -24.45 -8.10
C ILE A 253 -39.56 -24.59 -7.31
N ILE A 254 -39.50 -25.49 -6.32
CA ILE A 254 -38.29 -25.72 -5.50
C ILE A 254 -37.08 -26.08 -6.38
N LYS A 255 -37.27 -26.92 -7.40
CA LYS A 255 -36.19 -27.29 -8.34
C LYS A 255 -35.65 -26.07 -9.10
N LYS A 256 -36.54 -25.16 -9.52
CA LYS A 256 -36.20 -23.95 -10.30
C LYS A 256 -35.49 -22.87 -9.47
N ILE A 257 -35.61 -22.90 -8.14
CA ILE A 257 -34.98 -21.91 -7.25
C ILE A 257 -33.45 -21.97 -7.34
N ASN A 258 -32.77 -20.82 -7.33
CA ASN A 258 -31.31 -20.75 -7.25
C ASN A 258 -30.85 -20.92 -5.78
N PRO A 259 -30.02 -21.94 -5.46
CA PRO A 259 -29.58 -22.22 -4.09
C PRO A 259 -28.63 -21.16 -3.51
N LYS A 260 -28.08 -20.26 -4.34
CA LYS A 260 -27.14 -19.21 -3.91
C LYS A 260 -27.81 -17.87 -3.59
N LYS A 261 -29.13 -17.74 -3.77
CA LYS A 261 -29.84 -16.51 -3.40
C LYS A 261 -29.84 -16.34 -1.88
N ALA A 262 -29.82 -15.07 -1.45
CA ALA A 262 -29.86 -14.68 -0.05
C ALA A 262 -31.18 -15.14 0.61
N THR A 263 -31.11 -15.39 1.92
CA THR A 263 -32.27 -15.69 2.78
C THR A 263 -33.23 -14.51 2.79
N GLY A 264 -34.52 -14.79 2.76
CA GLY A 264 -35.56 -13.78 3.00
C GLY A 264 -35.68 -13.40 4.48
N LEU A 265 -36.73 -12.64 4.81
CA LEU A 265 -37.07 -12.27 6.19
C LEU A 265 -37.20 -13.50 7.10
N ASP A 266 -37.67 -14.62 6.55
CA ASP A 266 -37.88 -15.89 7.24
C ASP A 266 -36.56 -16.57 7.67
N GLY A 267 -35.40 -16.08 7.22
CA GLY A 267 -34.09 -16.62 7.58
C GLY A 267 -33.75 -17.99 6.96
N ILE A 268 -34.67 -18.61 6.19
CA ILE A 268 -34.49 -19.93 5.60
C ILE A 268 -33.72 -19.83 4.26
N PRO A 269 -32.56 -20.50 4.10
CA PRO A 269 -31.79 -20.44 2.86
C PRO A 269 -32.35 -21.40 1.81
N ASN A 270 -32.27 -21.01 0.54
CA ASN A 270 -32.76 -21.82 -0.59
C ASN A 270 -32.09 -23.20 -0.70
N LYS A 271 -30.90 -23.40 -0.10
CA LYS A 271 -30.27 -24.72 0.01
C LYS A 271 -31.10 -25.69 0.83
N VAL A 272 -31.71 -25.22 1.93
CA VAL A 272 -32.54 -26.04 2.80
C VAL A 272 -33.82 -26.46 2.08
N LEU A 273 -34.44 -25.54 1.33
CA LEU A 273 -35.63 -25.85 0.53
C LEU A 273 -35.39 -26.96 -0.49
N LYS A 274 -34.18 -27.08 -1.05
CA LYS A 274 -33.83 -28.16 -2.00
C LYS A 274 -33.61 -29.53 -1.36
N ILE A 275 -33.41 -29.58 -0.05
CA ILE A 275 -33.15 -30.81 0.71
C ILE A 275 -34.45 -31.36 1.33
N ILE A 276 -35.58 -30.65 1.20
CA ILE A 276 -36.86 -31.06 1.76
C ILE A 276 -37.29 -32.41 1.14
N PRO A 277 -37.57 -33.43 1.97
CA PRO A 277 -38.03 -34.72 1.49
C PRO A 277 -39.45 -34.63 0.92
N PRO A 278 -39.79 -35.45 -0.10
CA PRO A 278 -41.05 -35.32 -0.85
C PRO A 278 -42.30 -35.57 -0.01
N ASN A 279 -42.20 -36.35 1.06
CA ASN A 279 -43.29 -36.57 2.03
C ASN A 279 -43.70 -35.27 2.75
N GLN A 280 -42.74 -34.38 3.06
CA GLN A 280 -43.01 -33.09 3.72
C GLN A 280 -43.64 -32.05 2.78
N LEU A 281 -43.52 -32.20 1.46
CA LEU A 281 -44.17 -31.32 0.49
C LEU A 281 -45.70 -31.40 0.59
N THR A 282 -46.24 -32.55 0.99
CA THR A 282 -47.69 -32.73 1.20
C THR A 282 -48.21 -31.93 2.40
N CYS A 283 -47.40 -31.78 3.45
CA CYS A 283 -47.72 -30.93 4.59
C CYS A 283 -47.71 -29.45 4.19
N ILE A 284 -46.74 -29.05 3.37
CA ILE A 284 -46.63 -27.69 2.85
C ILE A 284 -47.84 -27.35 1.97
N THR A 285 -48.26 -28.26 1.07
CA THR A 285 -49.47 -28.03 0.26
C THR A 285 -50.74 -27.86 1.07
N LYS A 286 -50.86 -28.55 2.21
CA LYS A 286 -52.01 -28.38 3.12
C LYS A 286 -52.01 -27.04 3.86
N GLY A 287 -50.86 -26.35 3.93
CA GLY A 287 -50.78 -25.02 4.51
C GLY A 287 -51.15 -23.90 3.53
N PHE A 288 -51.09 -24.17 2.22
CA PHE A 288 -51.40 -23.21 1.16
C PHE A 288 -52.82 -23.33 0.60
N ASN A 289 -53.47 -24.49 0.77
CA ASN A 289 -54.84 -24.79 0.36
C ASN A 289 -55.76 -24.82 1.58
#